data_AF-A0A3D5Y642-F1
#
_entry.id   AF-A0A3D5Y642-F1
#
_cell.length_a   1.000
_cell.length_b   1.000
_cell.length_c   1.000
_cell.angle_alpha   90.00
_cell.angle_beta   90.00
_cell.angle_gamma   90.00
#
_symmetry.space_group_name_H-M   'P 1'
#
loop_
_entity.id
_entity.type
_entity.pdbx_description
1 polymer ?
#
loop_
_entity_poly.entity_id
_entity_poly.type
_entity_poly.pdbx_seq_one_letter_code
_entity_poly.pdbx_strand_id
1 'polypeptide(L)' 'MPKLLGFVIVAVIAYFIGYSSGIGNQSPKYGDSGFPKNCRALISDNLKGFAIDEYTAEEALYSIERNCGPNGYIWDER' A
#
# COMPACT_ATOMS: atom_id res chain seq x y z
N MET A 1 27.22 28.14 5.21
CA MET A 1 27.22 26.77 5.78
C MET A 1 26.07 26.50 6.75
N PRO A 2 25.80 27.28 7.82
CA PRO A 2 24.76 26.92 8.81
C PRO A 2 23.34 26.94 8.25
N LYS A 3 23.04 27.85 7.31
CA LYS A 3 21.73 27.92 6.62
C LYS A 3 21.48 26.70 5.71
N LEU A 4 22.51 26.24 4.99
CA LEU A 4 22.42 25.07 4.12
C LEU A 4 22.19 23.80 4.95
N LEU A 5 22.90 23.64 6.07
CA LEU A 5 22.69 22.55 7.01
C LEU A 5 21.26 22.57 7.57
N GLY A 6 20.74 23.75 7.91
CA GLY A 6 19.34 23.91 8.34
C GLY A 6 18.33 23.45 7.29
N PHE A 7 18.51 23.82 6.02
CA PHE A 7 17.63 23.36 4.94
C PHE A 7 17.68 21.85 4.73
N VAL A 8 18.86 21.24 4.79
CA VAL A 8 19.00 19.78 4.68
C VAL A 8 18.27 19.07 5.81
N ILE A 9 18.39 19.56 7.05
CA ILE A 9 17.69 18.97 8.21
C ILE A 9 16.17 19.04 8.01
N VAL A 10 15.63 20.18 7.58
CA VAL A 10 14.20 20.33 7.31
C VAL A 10 13.72 19.39 6.21
N ALA A 11 14.49 19.27 5.12
CA ALA A 11 14.16 18.37 4.01
C ALA A 11 14.14 16.90 4.43
N VAL A 12 15.10 16.48 5.26
CA VAL A 12 15.17 15.11 5.80
C VAL A 12 13.96 14.84 6.71
N ILE A 13 13.63 15.76 7.61
CA ILE A 13 12.46 15.62 8.50
C ILE A 13 11.16 15.52 7.68
N ALA A 14 10.97 16.40 6.69
CA ALA A 14 9.79 16.39 5.83
C ALA A 14 9.66 15.07 5.05
N TYR A 15 10.78 14.53 4.54
CA TYR A 15 10.81 13.22 3.88
C TYR A 15 10.35 12.10 4.82
N PHE A 16 10.89 12.04 6.04
CA PHE A 16 10.52 11.00 6.99
C PHE A 16 9.06 11.10 7.42
N ILE A 17 8.53 12.31 7.65
CA ILE A 17 7.10 12.51 7.96
C ILE A 17 6.23 12.02 6.79
N GLY A 18 6.54 12.40 5.55
CA GLY A 18 5.78 11.94 4.38
C GLY A 18 5.85 10.43 4.16
N TYR A 19 7.00 9.82 4.44
CA TYR A 19 7.19 8.37 4.34
C TYR A 19 6.43 7.60 5.43
N SER A 20 6.48 8.07 6.68
CA SER A 20 5.83 7.39 7.82
C SER A 20 4.33 7.65 7.91
N SER A 21 3.87 8.82 7.47
CA SER A 21 2.47 9.26 7.55
C SER A 21 1.72 9.12 6.22
N GLY A 22 2.30 8.41 5.25
CA GLY A 22 1.65 8.18 3.99
C GLY A 22 0.37 7.33 4.11
N ILE A 23 -0.47 7.42 3.09
CA ILE A 23 -1.78 6.77 2.80
C ILE A 23 -1.83 5.22 2.86
N GLY A 24 -1.28 4.60 3.92
CA GLY A 24 -1.49 3.19 4.27
C GLY A 24 -0.85 2.12 3.36
N ASN A 25 -0.50 2.45 2.11
CA ASN A 25 -0.13 1.52 1.04
C ASN A 25 1.38 1.50 0.69
N GLN A 26 2.26 2.04 1.54
CA GLN A 26 3.71 2.16 1.28
C GLN A 26 4.45 0.82 1.37
N SER A 27 3.92 -0.13 2.13
CA SER A 27 4.44 -1.49 2.27
C SER A 27 3.27 -2.48 2.36
N PRO A 28 3.44 -3.76 2.00
CA PRO A 28 2.40 -4.76 2.22
C PRO A 28 2.09 -4.87 3.73
N LYS A 29 0.81 -4.82 4.08
CA LYS A 29 0.34 -5.05 5.45
C LYS A 29 -0.63 -6.21 5.47
N TYR A 30 -0.49 -7.06 6.49
CA TYR A 30 -1.32 -8.24 6.70
C TYR A 30 -1.84 -8.25 8.13
N GLY A 31 -3.05 -8.77 8.34
CA GLY A 31 -3.59 -9.01 9.68
C GLY A 31 -3.05 -10.30 10.30
N ASP A 32 -3.39 -10.55 11.56
CA ASP A 32 -3.00 -11.78 12.27
C ASP A 32 -3.58 -13.05 11.62
N SER A 33 -4.66 -12.89 10.86
CA SER A 33 -5.24 -13.94 10.02
C SER A 33 -4.40 -14.29 8.79
N GLY A 34 -3.38 -13.50 8.46
CA GLY A 34 -2.64 -13.58 7.20
C GLY A 34 -3.35 -12.91 6.03
N PHE A 35 -4.54 -12.33 6.22
CA PHE A 35 -5.24 -11.65 5.12
C PHE A 35 -4.68 -10.25 4.84
N PRO A 36 -4.69 -9.82 3.56
CA PRO A 36 -4.32 -8.47 3.18
C PRO A 36 -5.11 -7.42 3.96
N LYS A 37 -4.35 -6.48 4.51
CA LYS A 37 -4.89 -5.36 5.27
C LYS A 37 -4.97 -4.10 4.44
N ASN A 38 -4.07 -3.91 3.47
CA ASN A 38 -4.07 -2.78 2.56
C ASN A 38 -4.06 -3.20 1.08
N CYS A 39 -4.28 -2.26 0.18
CA CYS A 39 -4.31 -2.53 -1.25
C CYS A 39 -2.97 -2.98 -1.83
N ARG A 40 -1.83 -2.52 -1.26
CA ARG A 40 -0.52 -3.02 -1.68
C ARG A 40 -0.39 -4.53 -1.45
N ALA A 41 -0.84 -5.06 -0.30
CA ALA A 41 -0.85 -6.49 -0.03
C ALA A 41 -1.86 -7.24 -0.92
N LEU A 42 -3.10 -6.72 -1.03
CA LEU A 42 -4.17 -7.40 -1.78
C LEU A 42 -3.82 -7.54 -3.27
N ILE A 43 -3.34 -6.47 -3.90
CA ILE A 43 -2.92 -6.50 -5.30
C ILE A 43 -1.76 -7.49 -5.48
N SER A 44 -0.79 -7.50 -4.56
CA SER A 44 0.35 -8.41 -4.64
C SER A 44 -0.07 -9.87 -4.59
N ASP A 45 -1.04 -10.22 -3.75
CA ASP A 45 -1.51 -11.59 -3.61
C ASP A 45 -2.37 -12.01 -4.81
N ASN A 46 -3.24 -11.14 -5.31
CA ASN A 46 -4.00 -11.41 -6.54
C ASN A 46 -3.09 -11.60 -7.76
N LEU A 47 -2.03 -10.80 -7.88
CA LEU A 47 -1.04 -10.97 -8.96
C LEU A 47 -0.28 -12.29 -8.85
N LYS A 48 0.10 -12.70 -7.64
CA LYS A 48 0.75 -14.00 -7.42
C LYS A 48 -0.19 -15.15 -7.77
N GLY A 49 -1.43 -15.11 -7.28
CA GLY A 49 -2.44 -16.14 -7.57
C GLY A 49 -2.73 -16.25 -9.06
N PHE A 50 -2.88 -15.11 -9.76
CA PHE A 50 -3.02 -15.10 -11.21
C PHE A 50 -1.80 -15.69 -11.93
N ALA A 51 -0.58 -15.34 -11.50
CA ALA A 51 0.64 -15.81 -12.14
C ALA A 51 0.87 -17.33 -12.02
N ILE A 52 0.18 -18.00 -11.09
CA ILE A 52 0.23 -19.46 -10.90
C ILE A 52 -1.07 -20.16 -11.29
N ASP A 53 -1.93 -19.48 -12.06
CA ASP A 53 -3.25 -19.98 -12.50
C ASP A 53 -4.20 -20.38 -11.34
N GLU A 54 -4.00 -19.85 -10.14
CA GLU A 54 -4.92 -20.05 -9.01
C GLU A 54 -6.21 -19.24 -9.19
N TYR A 55 -6.11 -18.05 -9.79
CA TYR A 55 -7.23 -17.18 -10.12
C TYR A 55 -7.21 -16.82 -11.60
N THR A 56 -8.40 -16.69 -12.20
CA THR A 56 -8.56 -16.02 -13.48
C THR A 56 -8.30 -14.52 -13.35
N ALA A 57 -8.05 -13.85 -14.48
CA ALA A 57 -7.93 -12.41 -14.51
C ALA A 57 -9.21 -11.72 -14.00
N GLU A 58 -10.39 -12.28 -14.28
CA GLU A 58 -11.67 -11.71 -13.85
C GLU A 58 -11.85 -11.79 -12.33
N GLU A 59 -11.51 -12.93 -11.71
CA GLU A 59 -11.54 -13.09 -10.25
C GLU A 59 -10.57 -12.15 -9.55
N ALA A 60 -9.34 -12.04 -10.07
CA ALA A 60 -8.34 -11.13 -9.53
C ALA A 60 -8.78 -9.66 -9.61
N LEU A 61 -9.29 -9.24 -10.77
CA LEU A 61 -9.78 -7.87 -10.98
C LEU A 61 -11.00 -7.56 -10.13
N TYR A 62 -11.94 -8.50 -10.01
CA TYR A 62 -13.12 -8.33 -9.16
C TYR A 62 -12.76 -8.19 -7.68
N SER A 63 -11.82 -9.02 -7.20
CA SER A 63 -11.28 -8.93 -5.85
C SER A 63 -10.63 -7.58 -5.58
N ILE A 64 -9.82 -7.09 -6.54
CA ILE A 64 -9.18 -5.78 -6.47
C ILE A 64 -10.24 -4.67 -6.45
N GLU A 65 -11.20 -4.64 -7.37
CA GLU A 65 -12.21 -3.58 -7.42
C GLU A 65 -13.06 -3.51 -6.14
N ARG A 66 -13.47 -4.66 -5.60
CA ARG A 66 -14.28 -4.70 -4.38
C ARG A 66 -13.57 -4.14 -3.15
N ASN A 67 -12.25 -4.27 -3.09
CA ASN A 67 -11.45 -3.97 -1.90
C ASN A 67 -10.60 -2.70 -2.04
N CYS A 68 -10.25 -2.35 -3.27
CA CYS A 68 -9.36 -1.26 -3.65
C CYS A 68 -9.98 -0.30 -4.68
N GLY A 69 -11.23 -0.52 -5.09
CA GLY A 69 -11.97 0.47 -5.88
C GLY A 69 -12.29 1.72 -5.04
N PRO A 70 -13.00 2.71 -5.62
CA PRO A 70 -13.32 3.98 -4.95
C PRO A 70 -14.06 3.86 -3.61
N ASN A 71 -14.75 2.74 -3.36
CA ASN A 71 -15.44 2.44 -2.11
C ASN A 71 -14.85 1.20 -1.39
N GLY A 72 -13.61 0.85 -1.71
CA GLY A 72 -12.95 -0.34 -1.23
C GLY A 72 -12.62 -0.30 0.27
N TYR A 73 -12.88 -1.40 0.97
CA TYR A 73 -12.71 -1.50 2.42
C TYR A 73 -11.28 -1.25 2.93
N ILE A 74 -10.28 -1.52 2.10
CA ILE A 74 -8.86 -1.49 2.48
C ILE A 74 -8.03 -0.50 1.65
N TRP A 75 -8.68 0.24 0.74
CA TRP A 75 -8.06 1.31 -0.05
C TRP A 75 -7.37 2.33 0.85
N ASP A 76 -8.01 2.60 1.97
CA ASP A 76 -7.75 3.76 2.80
C ASP A 76 -7.57 3.35 4.26
N GLU A 77 -7.02 2.13 4.54
CA GLU A 77 -6.80 1.61 5.91
C GLU A 77 -6.65 2.75 6.91
N ARG A 78 -7.76 2.99 7.61
CA ARG A 78 -7.99 4.11 8.50
C ARG A 78 -7.27 3.91 9.81
#